data_AF-A0A4P6H1Q8-F1
#
_entry.id   AF-A0A4P6H1Q8-F1
#
_cell.length_a   1.000
_cell.length_b   1.000
_cell.length_c   1.000
_cell.angle_alpha   90.00
_cell.angle_beta   90.00
_cell.angle_gamma   90.00
#
_symmetry.space_group_name_H-M   'P 1'
#
loop_
_entity.id
_entity.type
_entity.pdbx_description
1 polymer ?
#
loop_
_entity_poly.entity_id
_entity_poly.type
_entity_poly.pdbx_seq_one_letter_code
_entity_poly.pdbx_strand_id
1 'polypeptide(L)' 'MWRNLPPLRKGDARAMLIAFALGTGVVGVMIYFATDLQSVQAKVNHGFGTGWDCVRMDHGDPICTKSRP' A
#
# COMPACT_ATOMS: atom_id res chain seq x y z
N MET A 1 19.65 34.42 -1.68
CA MET A 1 18.37 34.94 -1.15
C MET A 1 17.71 33.87 -0.30
N TRP A 2 18.06 33.76 0.99
CA TRP A 2 17.42 32.80 1.93
C TRP A 2 16.92 33.49 3.21
N ARG A 3 16.94 34.83 3.22
CA ARG A 3 16.76 35.65 4.43
C ARG A 3 15.30 35.97 4.79
N ASN A 4 14.34 35.49 4.01
CA ASN A 4 12.92 35.83 4.15
C ASN A 4 12.04 34.64 4.58
N LEU A 5 12.59 33.58 5.18
CA LEU A 5 11.74 32.52 5.71
C LEU A 5 11.22 32.97 7.10
N PRO A 6 9.93 33.30 7.24
CA PRO A 6 9.39 33.68 8.54
C PRO A 6 9.56 32.51 9.52
N PRO A 7 9.87 32.78 10.79
CA PRO A 7 10.01 31.71 11.78
C PRO A 7 8.68 30.96 11.88
N LEU A 8 8.72 29.64 11.73
CA LEU A 8 7.54 28.78 11.93
C LEU A 8 6.95 29.09 13.32
N ARG A 9 5.72 29.60 13.37
CA ARG A 9 5.05 29.82 14.66
C ARG A 9 4.84 28.45 15.30
N LYS A 10 4.89 28.38 16.64
CA LYS A 10 4.69 27.11 17.38
C LYS A 10 3.38 26.40 17.03
N GLY A 11 2.35 27.15 16.58
CA GLY A 11 1.11 26.59 16.06
C GLY A 11 1.28 25.87 14.72
N ASP A 12 2.09 26.42 13.81
CA ASP A 12 2.38 25.84 12.49
C ASP A 12 3.17 24.54 12.63
N ALA A 13 4.10 24.49 13.60
CA ALA A 13 4.85 23.28 13.89
C ALA A 13 3.95 22.13 14.39
N ARG A 14 2.96 22.43 15.24
CA ARG A 14 1.98 21.42 15.68
C ARG A 14 1.09 20.95 14.53
N ALA A 15 0.59 21.88 13.72
CA ALA A 15 -0.22 21.55 12.55
C ALA A 15 0.56 20.67 11.56
N MET A 16 1.84 20.97 11.35
CA MET A 16 2.73 20.20 10.47
C MET A 16 2.97 18.78 11.01
N LEU A 17 3.19 18.61 12.31
CA LEU A 17 3.33 17.29 12.92
C LEU A 17 2.05 16.46 12.80
N ILE A 18 0.89 17.07 12.99
CA ILE A 18 -0.41 16.39 12.83
C ILE A 18 -0.61 15.98 11.38
N ALA A 19 -0.39 16.88 10.42
CA ALA A 19 -0.51 16.57 9.00
C ALA A 19 0.45 15.47 8.56
N PHE A 20 1.68 15.49 9.08
CA PHE A 20 2.66 14.44 8.83
C PHE A 20 2.21 13.09 9.39
N ALA A 21 1.74 13.05 10.64
CA ALA A 21 1.24 11.82 11.26
C ALA A 21 0.01 11.25 10.54
N LEU A 22 -0.91 12.11 10.08
CA LEU A 22 -2.05 11.69 9.28
C LEU A 22 -1.60 11.14 7.93
N GLY A 23 -0.69 11.82 7.25
CA GLY A 23 -0.15 11.39 5.97
C GLY A 23 0.56 10.03 6.07
N THR A 24 1.44 9.86 7.06
CA THR A 24 2.14 8.58 7.27
C THR A 24 1.19 7.47 7.70
N GLY A 25 0.15 7.78 8.48
CA GLY A 25 -0.90 6.83 8.83
C GLY A 25 -1.64 6.30 7.60
N VAL A 26 -2.11 7.20 6.72
CA VAL A 26 -2.81 6.81 5.48
C VAL A 26 -1.90 5.97 4.57
N VAL A 27 -0.66 6.41 4.36
CA VAL A 27 0.31 5.67 3.54
C VAL A 27 0.60 4.29 4.14
N GLY A 28 0.76 4.20 5.46
CA GLY A 28 0.98 2.93 6.16
C GLY A 28 -0.18 1.96 6.01
N VAL A 29 -1.42 2.44 6.12
CA VAL A 29 -2.63 1.62 5.89
C VAL A 29 -2.70 1.12 4.45
N MET A 30 -2.43 1.99 3.47
CA MET A 30 -2.42 1.61 2.05
C MET A 30 -1.38 0.53 1.76
N ILE A 31 -0.16 0.69 2.30
CA ILE A 31 0.91 -0.30 2.13
C ILE A 31 0.50 -1.62 2.78
N TYR A 32 -0.02 -1.58 4.02
CA TYR A 32 -0.46 -2.79 4.72
C TYR A 32 -1.44 -3.60 3.89
N PHE A 33 -2.51 -2.98 3.40
CA PHE A 33 -3.50 -3.66 2.54
C PHE A 33 -2.91 -4.12 1.21
N ALA A 34 -2.06 -3.33 0.56
CA ALA A 34 -1.41 -3.73 -0.69
C ALA A 34 -0.52 -4.97 -0.49
N THR A 35 0.26 -5.00 0.60
CA THR A 35 1.12 -6.14 0.93
C THR A 35 0.32 -7.37 1.34
N ASP A 36 -0.78 -7.20 2.08
CA ASP A 36 -1.66 -8.29 2.49
C ASP A 36 -2.32 -8.94 1.27
N LEU A 37 -2.88 -8.12 0.36
CA LEU A 37 -3.47 -8.59 -0.90
C LEU A 37 -2.44 -9.32 -1.78
N GLN A 38 -1.23 -8.79 -1.91
CA GLN A 38 -0.15 -9.46 -2.64
C GLN A 38 0.26 -10.79 -2.00
N SER A 39 0.27 -10.87 -0.67
CA SER A 39 0.59 -12.10 0.05
C SER A 39 -0.49 -13.17 -0.14
N VAL A 40 -1.76 -12.77 -0.18
CA VAL A 40 -2.89 -13.66 -0.48
C VAL A 40 -2.77 -14.16 -1.92
N GLN A 41 -2.53 -13.27 -2.89
CA GLN A 41 -2.33 -13.64 -4.29
C GLN A 41 -1.15 -14.62 -4.45
N ALA A 42 -0.01 -14.33 -3.80
CA ALA A 42 1.17 -15.19 -3.85
C ALA A 42 0.92 -16.58 -3.25
N LYS A 43 0.08 -16.67 -2.21
CA LYS A 43 -0.33 -17.94 -1.60
C LYS A 43 -1.27 -18.73 -2.51
N VAL A 44 -2.18 -18.07 -3.23
CA VAL A 44 -3.09 -18.74 -4.17
C VAL A 44 -2.36 -19.15 -5.46
N ASN A 45 -1.39 -18.35 -5.91
CA ASN A 45 -0.54 -18.64 -7.08
C ASN A 45 0.55 -19.70 -6.80
N HIS A 46 0.66 -20.19 -5.56
CA HIS A 46 1.67 -21.15 -5.16
C HIS A 46 1.46 -22.49 -5.89
N GLY A 47 2.33 -22.77 -6.88
CA GLY A 47 2.28 -23.98 -7.72
C GLY A 47 2.04 -23.74 -9.22
N PHE A 48 1.55 -22.55 -9.61
CA PHE A 48 1.24 -22.22 -11.01
C PHE A 48 2.38 -21.51 -11.76
N GLY A 49 3.37 -20.96 -11.03
CA GLY A 49 4.52 -20.24 -11.59
C GLY A 49 4.31 -18.73 -11.69
N THR A 50 5.37 -17.99 -11.99
CA THR A 50 5.33 -16.53 -12.15
C THR A 50 4.52 -16.14 -13.40
N GLY A 51 3.66 -15.11 -13.28
CA GLY A 51 2.81 -14.63 -14.40
C GLY A 51 1.42 -15.27 -14.49
N TRP A 52 1.01 -16.00 -13.45
CA TRP A 52 -0.38 -16.43 -13.27
C TRP A 52 -1.03 -15.65 -12.15
N ASP A 53 -2.28 -15.28 -12.35
CA ASP A 53 -3.13 -14.64 -11.38
C ASP A 53 -4.34 -15.55 -11.09
N CYS A 54 -4.30 -16.20 -9.93
CA CYS A 54 -5.28 -17.19 -9.50
C CYS A 54 -6.16 -16.64 -8.39
N VAL A 55 -7.47 -16.84 -8.55
CA VAL A 55 -8.49 -16.47 -7.57
C VAL A 55 -9.02 -17.74 -6.91
N ARG A 56 -9.02 -17.74 -5.57
CA ARG A 56 -9.57 -18.84 -4.77
C ARG A 56 -11.09 -18.76 -4.79
N MET A 57 -11.74 -19.84 -5.17
CA MET A 57 -13.21 -19.98 -5.13
C MET A 57 -13.62 -20.66 -3.82
N ASP A 58 -14.78 -20.31 -3.27
CA ASP A 58 -15.31 -20.96 -2.05
C ASP A 58 -15.61 -22.45 -2.28
N HIS A 59 -15.97 -22.82 -3.50
CA HIS A 59 -16.21 -24.18 -3.94
C HIS A 59 -15.61 -24.42 -5.34
N GLY A 60 -14.84 -25.50 -5.49
CA GLY A 60 -14.23 -25.92 -6.77
C GLY A 60 -12.75 -25.55 -6.92
N ASP A 61 -12.22 -25.77 -8.13
CA ASP A 61 -10.83 -25.46 -8.47
C ASP A 61 -10.61 -23.95 -8.62
N PRO A 62 -9.42 -23.42 -8.25
CA PRO A 62 -9.10 -22.01 -8.42
C PRO A 62 -9.06 -21.62 -9.91
N ILE A 63 -9.57 -20.43 -10.24
CA ILE A 63 -9.51 -19.90 -11.61
C ILE A 63 -8.20 -19.14 -11.76
N CYS A 64 -7.34 -19.59 -12.68
CA CYS A 64 -6.07 -18.94 -12.99
C CYS A 64 -6.11 -18.26 -14.36
N THR A 65 -5.72 -17.00 -14.41
CA THR A 65 -5.54 -16.24 -15.65
C THR A 65 -4.07 -15.92 -15.85
N LYS A 66 -3.59 -15.93 -17.10
CA LYS A 66 -2.22 -15.54 -17.39
C LYS A 66 -2.16 -14.01 -17.38
N SER A 67 -1.37 -13.45 -16.46
CA SER A 67 -1.08 -12.01 -16.45
C SER A 67 -0.39 -11.69 -17.78
N ARG A 68 -1.02 -10.87 -18.63
CA ARG A 68 -0.32 -10.35 -19.81
C ARG A 68 0.86 -9.49 -19.34
N PRO A 69 2.02 -9.55 -20.04
CA PRO A 69 3.13 -8.65 -19.78
C PRO A 69 2.76 -7.19 -20.05
#